data_AF-A0A355EXS3-F1
#
_entry.id   AF-A0A355EXS3-F1
#
_cell.length_a   1.000
_cell.length_b   1.000
_cell.length_c   1.000
_cell.angle_alpha   90.00
_cell.angle_beta   90.00
_cell.angle_gamma   90.00
#
_symmetry.space_group_name_H-M   'P 1'
#
loop_
_entity.id
_entity.type
_entity.pdbx_description
1 polymer ?
#
loop_
_entity_poly.entity_id
_entity_poly.type
_entity_poly.pdbx_seq_one_letter_code
_entity_poly.pdbx_strand_id
1 'polypeptide(L)'
;PAGPAADPQSLYNAAYNDYLRGKYDLAFQGFDEYLKNFPGTDLADNATYWIGECFYRQRRYRQAVDQFEAVLSRYPRSDKSASALLKKGYALIELGDRTQGVAQLRQVVRQYPTSDEANLARQRLRELGVDAG
;
A
#
# COMPACT_ATOMS: atom_id res chain seq x y z
N PRO A 1 29.05 -9.53 -19.52
CA PRO A 1 28.64 -8.10 -19.45
C PRO A 1 27.22 -8.03 -18.88
N ALA A 2 27.04 -7.40 -17.72
CA ALA A 2 25.69 -7.05 -17.26
C ALA A 2 25.11 -6.05 -18.27
N GLY A 3 23.92 -6.32 -18.80
CA GLY A 3 23.24 -5.40 -19.72
C GLY A 3 23.06 -4.02 -19.08
N PRO A 4 22.71 -2.97 -19.87
CA PRO A 4 22.42 -1.67 -19.30
C PRO A 4 21.39 -1.85 -18.18
N ALA A 5 21.75 -1.46 -16.96
CA ALA A 5 20.82 -1.50 -15.83
C ALA A 5 19.57 -0.75 -16.26
N ALA A 6 18.40 -1.41 -16.19
CA ALA A 6 17.14 -0.78 -16.54
C ALA A 6 17.02 0.54 -15.76
N ASP A 7 16.63 1.61 -16.43
CA ASP A 7 16.40 2.88 -15.74
C ASP A 7 15.32 2.69 -14.66
N PRO A 8 15.39 3.41 -13.53
CA PRO A 8 14.47 3.20 -12.41
C PRO A 8 13.00 3.28 -12.87
N GLN A 9 12.67 4.24 -13.73
CA GLN A 9 11.30 4.46 -14.19
C GLN A 9 10.78 3.26 -14.99
N SER A 10 11.58 2.71 -15.91
CA SER A 10 11.22 1.55 -16.71
C SER A 10 11.00 0.31 -15.86
N LEU A 11 11.89 0.04 -14.88
CA LEU A 11 11.74 -1.09 -13.97
C LEU A 11 10.46 -0.98 -13.13
N TYR A 12 10.20 0.20 -12.57
CA TYR A 12 8.97 0.48 -11.83
C TYR A 12 7.73 0.29 -12.71
N ASN A 13 7.75 0.84 -13.93
CA ASN A 13 6.62 0.76 -14.87
C ASN A 13 6.34 -0.69 -15.30
N ALA A 14 7.38 -1.51 -15.50
CA ALA A 14 7.23 -2.92 -15.82
C ALA A 14 6.52 -3.67 -14.67
N ALA A 15 6.99 -3.48 -13.43
CA ALA A 15 6.37 -4.08 -12.24
C ALA A 15 4.91 -3.64 -12.06
N TYR A 16 4.64 -2.35 -12.28
CA TYR A 16 3.28 -1.82 -12.20
C TYR A 16 2.37 -2.38 -13.29
N ASN A 17 2.85 -2.54 -14.52
CA ASN A 17 2.10 -3.20 -15.58
C ASN A 17 1.76 -4.66 -15.26
N ASP A 18 2.67 -5.39 -14.62
CA ASP A 18 2.39 -6.74 -14.15
C ASP A 18 1.32 -6.75 -13.05
N TYR A 19 1.33 -5.77 -12.13
CA TYR A 19 0.26 -5.59 -11.14
C TYR A 19 -1.10 -5.37 -11.81
N LEU A 20 -1.16 -4.47 -12.80
CA LEU A 20 -2.39 -4.18 -13.55
C LEU A 20 -2.92 -5.41 -14.30
N ARG A 21 -2.03 -6.31 -14.73
CA ARG A 21 -2.38 -7.59 -15.38
C ARG A 21 -2.73 -8.70 -14.39
N GLY A 22 -2.76 -8.42 -13.09
CA GLY A 22 -3.04 -9.38 -12.04
C GLY A 22 -1.89 -10.36 -11.74
N LYS A 23 -0.70 -10.11 -12.29
CA LYS A 23 0.49 -10.95 -12.12
C LYS A 23 1.24 -10.51 -10.85
N TYR A 24 0.60 -10.69 -9.69
CA TYR A 24 1.09 -10.10 -8.44
C TYR A 24 2.46 -10.61 -7.99
N ASP A 25 2.82 -11.86 -8.30
CA ASP A 25 4.14 -12.39 -7.94
C ASP A 25 5.26 -11.75 -8.78
N LEU A 26 5.01 -11.53 -10.08
CA LEU A 26 5.94 -10.82 -10.97
C LEU A 26 6.04 -9.34 -10.60
N ALA A 27 4.90 -8.71 -10.30
CA ALA A 27 4.87 -7.34 -9.83
C ALA A 27 5.67 -7.17 -8.53
N PHE A 28 5.49 -8.08 -7.55
CA PHE A 28 6.27 -8.10 -6.33
C PHE A 28 7.77 -8.19 -6.62
N GLN A 29 8.19 -9.13 -7.47
CA GLN A 29 9.60 -9.30 -7.83
C GLN A 29 10.18 -8.02 -8.46
N GLY A 30 9.45 -7.39 -9.38
CA GLY A 30 9.90 -6.16 -10.04
C GLY A 30 9.98 -4.97 -9.08
N PHE A 31 9.02 -4.80 -8.17
CA PHE A 31 9.09 -3.73 -7.16
C PHE A 31 10.17 -4.00 -6.09
N ASP A 32 10.39 -5.25 -5.70
CA ASP A 32 11.45 -5.63 -4.77
C ASP A 32 12.84 -5.41 -5.38
N GLU A 33 13.01 -5.75 -6.67
CA GLU A 33 14.22 -5.43 -7.44
C GLU A 33 14.42 -3.93 -7.55
N TYR A 34 13.36 -3.16 -7.82
CA TYR A 34 13.40 -1.70 -7.85
C TYR A 34 13.92 -1.13 -6.52
N LEU A 35 13.38 -1.59 -5.39
CA LEU A 35 13.79 -1.11 -4.07
C LEU A 35 15.22 -1.50 -3.71
N LYS A 36 15.71 -2.65 -4.19
CA LYS A 36 17.11 -3.08 -3.97
C LYS A 36 18.09 -2.22 -4.75
N ASN A 37 17.79 -1.92 -6.01
CA ASN A 37 18.67 -1.17 -6.89
C ASN A 37 18.55 0.34 -6.71
N PHE A 38 17.36 0.83 -6.32
CA PHE A 38 17.02 2.26 -6.29
C PHE A 38 16.26 2.65 -4.99
N PRO A 39 16.81 2.39 -3.80
CA PRO A 39 16.08 2.58 -2.53
C PRO A 39 15.77 4.03 -2.15
N GLY A 40 16.41 5.02 -2.78
CA GLY A 40 16.33 6.44 -2.41
C GLY A 40 15.63 7.33 -3.44
N THR A 41 14.92 6.75 -4.40
CA THR A 41 14.19 7.49 -5.42
C THR A 41 12.81 7.94 -4.93
N ASP A 42 12.24 8.91 -5.63
CA ASP A 42 10.89 9.44 -5.35
C ASP A 42 9.76 8.41 -5.54
N LEU A 43 10.04 7.23 -6.12
CA LEU A 43 9.06 6.15 -6.24
C LEU A 43 9.29 5.01 -5.23
N ALA A 44 10.27 5.12 -4.33
CA ALA A 44 10.55 4.05 -3.36
C ALA A 44 9.36 3.84 -2.40
N ASP A 45 8.68 4.92 -2.01
CA ASP A 45 7.45 4.88 -1.22
C ASP A 45 6.29 4.22 -2.00
N ASN A 46 6.14 4.58 -3.27
CA ASN A 46 5.15 4.04 -4.19
C ASN A 46 5.38 2.55 -4.45
N ALA A 47 6.62 2.13 -4.69
CA ALA A 47 6.97 0.72 -4.87
C ALA A 47 6.68 -0.10 -3.60
N THR A 48 7.00 0.43 -2.42
CA THR A 48 6.66 -0.21 -1.13
C THR A 48 5.14 -0.37 -0.98
N TYR A 49 4.36 0.66 -1.32
CA TYR A 49 2.90 0.59 -1.33
C TYR A 49 2.38 -0.50 -2.28
N TRP A 50 2.90 -0.58 -3.50
CA TRP A 50 2.45 -1.59 -4.48
C TRP A 50 2.84 -3.01 -4.09
N ILE A 51 3.95 -3.22 -3.38
CA ILE A 51 4.25 -4.52 -2.78
C ILE A 51 3.18 -4.91 -1.75
N GLY A 52 2.74 -3.96 -0.92
CA GLY A 52 1.61 -4.16 -0.01
C GLY A 52 0.32 -4.53 -0.75
N GLU A 53 0.01 -3.84 -1.85
CA GLU A 53 -1.14 -4.18 -2.70
C GLU A 53 -1.00 -5.58 -3.32
N CYS A 54 0.19 -5.99 -3.79
CA CYS A 54 0.43 -7.33 -4.29
C CYS A 54 0.09 -8.39 -3.24
N PHE A 55 0.57 -8.22 -2.00
CA PHE A 55 0.24 -9.14 -0.91
C PHE A 55 -1.25 -9.11 -0.56
N TYR A 56 -1.88 -7.94 -0.54
CA TYR A 56 -3.31 -7.80 -0.28
C TYR A 56 -4.13 -8.57 -1.32
N ARG A 57 -3.82 -8.42 -2.61
CA ARG A 57 -4.52 -9.11 -3.71
C ARG A 57 -4.34 -10.63 -3.66
N GLN A 58 -3.22 -11.10 -3.10
CA GLN A 58 -2.96 -12.51 -2.84
C GLN A 58 -3.55 -13.02 -1.51
N ARG A 59 -4.33 -12.20 -0.78
CA ARG A 59 -4.86 -12.51 0.57
C ARG A 59 -3.78 -12.76 1.63
N ARG A 60 -2.55 -12.31 1.38
CA ARG A 60 -1.41 -12.39 2.31
C ARG A 60 -1.42 -11.15 3.22
N TYR A 61 -2.52 -10.98 3.94
CA TYR A 61 -2.85 -9.71 4.59
C TYR A 61 -1.86 -9.28 5.66
N ARG A 62 -1.23 -10.21 6.40
CA ARG A 62 -0.19 -9.87 7.39
C ARG A 62 0.99 -9.17 6.72
N GLN A 63 1.45 -9.71 5.61
CA GLN A 63 2.53 -9.09 4.84
C GLN A 63 2.10 -7.78 4.20
N ALA A 64 0.83 -7.65 3.78
CA ALA A 64 0.30 -6.38 3.30
C ALA A 64 0.35 -5.30 4.40
N VAL A 65 -0.07 -5.63 5.64
CA VAL A 65 0.01 -4.74 6.80
C VAL A 65 1.44 -4.27 7.02
N ASP A 66 2.42 -5.18 7.01
CA ASP A 66 3.83 -4.83 7.23
C ASP A 66 4.34 -3.81 6.20
N GLN A 67 3.92 -3.95 4.94
CA GLN A 67 4.34 -3.06 3.86
C GLN A 67 3.65 -1.70 3.90
N PHE A 68 2.35 -1.67 4.19
CA PHE A 68 1.66 -0.39 4.40
C PHE A 68 2.19 0.34 5.63
N GLU A 69 2.54 -0.36 6.70
CA GLU A 69 3.23 0.22 7.86
C GLU A 69 4.61 0.75 7.48
N ALA A 70 5.35 0.04 6.63
CA ALA A 70 6.63 0.52 6.12
C ALA A 70 6.49 1.83 5.34
N VAL A 71 5.41 2.01 4.57
CA VAL A 71 5.13 3.29 3.91
C VAL A 71 4.96 4.42 4.93
N LEU A 72 4.10 4.21 5.93
CA LEU A 72 3.76 5.21 6.93
C LEU A 72 4.95 5.59 7.84
N SER A 73 5.78 4.62 8.19
CA SER A 73 6.91 4.81 9.10
C SER A 73 8.16 5.35 8.41
N ARG A 74 8.47 4.88 7.20
CA ARG A 74 9.69 5.26 6.46
C ARG A 74 9.49 6.49 5.58
N TYR A 75 8.26 6.71 5.09
CA TYR A 75 7.92 7.80 4.17
C TYR A 75 6.73 8.62 4.70
N PRO A 76 6.84 9.28 5.86
CA PRO A 76 5.72 9.97 6.51
C PRO A 76 5.16 11.17 5.73
N ARG A 77 5.83 11.60 4.64
CA ARG A 77 5.38 12.66 3.73
C ARG A 77 4.99 12.13 2.34
N SER A 78 4.88 10.80 2.20
CA SER A 78 4.52 10.15 0.94
C SER A 78 3.13 10.56 0.48
N ASP A 79 2.94 10.70 -0.82
CA ASP A 79 1.63 10.86 -1.44
C ASP A 79 0.74 9.61 -1.26
N LYS A 80 1.33 8.45 -0.91
CA LYS A 80 0.64 7.21 -0.57
C LYS A 80 0.30 7.07 0.91
N SER A 81 0.60 8.06 1.76
CA SER A 81 0.34 7.93 3.21
C SER A 81 -1.15 7.66 3.52
N ALA A 82 -2.06 8.42 2.90
CA ALA A 82 -3.50 8.22 3.09
C ALA A 82 -3.95 6.83 2.58
N SER A 83 -3.50 6.44 1.38
CA SER A 83 -3.85 5.16 0.76
C SER A 83 -3.27 3.97 1.54
N ALA A 84 -2.03 4.06 2.03
CA ALA A 84 -1.39 3.04 2.86
C ALA A 84 -2.14 2.86 4.18
N LEU A 85 -2.52 3.95 4.85
CA LEU A 85 -3.28 3.88 6.10
C LEU A 85 -4.66 3.23 5.89
N LEU A 86 -5.36 3.60 4.81
CA LEU A 86 -6.62 2.98 4.41
C LEU A 86 -6.46 1.48 4.18
N LYS A 87 -5.47 1.10 3.36
CA LYS A 87 -5.22 -0.30 2.98
C LYS A 87 -4.72 -1.15 4.15
N LYS A 88 -3.93 -0.58 5.06
CA LYS A 88 -3.58 -1.21 6.34
C LYS A 88 -4.84 -1.53 7.14
N GLY A 89 -5.77 -0.58 7.24
CA GLY A 89 -7.06 -0.78 7.90
C GLY A 89 -7.86 -1.93 7.29
N TYR A 90 -7.95 -1.97 5.95
CA TYR A 90 -8.63 -3.06 5.24
C TYR A 90 -7.94 -4.40 5.47
N ALA A 91 -6.62 -4.48 5.34
CA ALA A 91 -5.87 -5.71 5.56
C ALA A 91 -6.03 -6.26 6.98
N LEU A 92 -6.05 -5.38 8.00
CA LEU A 92 -6.31 -5.79 9.39
C LEU A 92 -7.73 -6.37 9.58
N ILE A 93 -8.73 -5.78 8.95
CA ILE A 93 -10.10 -6.31 8.98
C ILE A 93 -10.16 -7.70 8.33
N GLU A 94 -9.54 -7.88 7.17
CA GLU A 94 -9.47 -9.17 6.48
C GLU A 94 -8.69 -10.24 7.28
N LEU A 95 -7.75 -9.82 8.13
CA LEU A 95 -7.07 -10.70 9.10
C LEU A 95 -7.94 -11.09 10.31
N GLY A 96 -9.12 -10.48 10.46
CA GLY A 96 -9.97 -10.64 11.64
C GLY A 96 -9.65 -9.67 12.78
N ASP A 97 -8.64 -8.81 12.65
CA ASP A 97 -8.34 -7.77 13.63
C ASP A 97 -9.18 -6.51 13.34
N ARG A 98 -10.49 -6.66 13.54
CA ARG A 98 -11.46 -5.59 13.32
C ARG A 98 -11.18 -4.37 14.19
N THR A 99 -10.69 -4.57 15.41
CA THR A 99 -10.41 -3.47 16.35
C THR A 99 -9.30 -2.57 15.83
N GLN A 100 -8.15 -3.13 15.46
CA GLN A 100 -7.06 -2.34 14.92
C GLN A 100 -7.40 -1.76 13.55
N GLY A 101 -8.10 -2.53 12.71
CA GLY A 101 -8.52 -2.06 11.39
C GLY A 101 -9.45 -0.84 11.46
N VAL A 102 -10.47 -0.86 12.32
CA VAL A 102 -11.34 0.30 12.57
C VAL A 102 -10.54 1.49 13.07
N ALA A 103 -9.57 1.28 13.96
CA ALA A 103 -8.71 2.36 14.45
C ALA A 103 -7.94 3.05 13.31
N GLN A 104 -7.38 2.29 12.35
CA GLN A 104 -6.70 2.85 11.19
C GLN A 104 -7.67 3.64 10.30
N LEU A 105 -8.87 3.10 10.02
CA LEU A 105 -9.86 3.80 9.19
C LEU A 105 -10.31 5.12 9.80
N ARG A 106 -10.56 5.16 11.12
CA ARG A 106 -10.84 6.42 11.81
C ARG A 106 -9.68 7.39 11.74
N GLN A 107 -8.44 6.90 11.77
CA GLN A 107 -7.26 7.73 11.61
C GLN A 107 -7.20 8.35 10.20
N VAL A 108 -7.57 7.62 9.14
CA VAL A 108 -7.70 8.20 7.78
C VAL A 108 -8.67 9.37 7.79
N VAL A 109 -9.86 9.19 8.38
CA VAL A 109 -10.90 10.23 8.45
C VAL A 109 -10.42 11.47 9.20
N ARG A 110 -9.65 11.31 10.28
CA ARG A 110 -9.12 12.44 11.07
C ARG A 110 -7.95 13.16 10.38
N GLN A 111 -7.03 12.42 9.76
CA GLN A 111 -5.80 12.98 9.21
C GLN A 111 -5.96 13.51 7.77
N TYR A 112 -6.87 12.92 7.00
CA TYR A 112 -7.10 13.25 5.59
C TYR A 112 -8.58 13.52 5.29
N PRO A 113 -9.27 14.40 6.06
CA PRO A 113 -10.73 14.46 6.12
C PRO A 113 -11.43 14.74 4.77
N THR A 114 -10.75 15.37 3.83
CA THR A 114 -11.25 15.76 2.51
C THR A 114 -10.77 14.86 1.37
N SER A 115 -10.00 13.80 1.66
CA SER A 115 -9.48 12.90 0.62
C SER A 115 -10.50 11.82 0.23
N ASP A 116 -10.31 11.21 -0.93
CA ASP A 116 -11.10 10.06 -1.37
C ASP A 116 -10.94 8.88 -0.42
N GLU A 117 -9.75 8.68 0.16
CA GLU A 117 -9.52 7.66 1.18
C GLU A 117 -10.36 7.87 2.43
N ALA A 118 -10.57 9.11 2.88
CA ALA A 118 -11.47 9.36 4.00
C ALA A 118 -12.91 9.04 3.66
N ASN A 119 -13.35 9.29 2.42
CA ASN A 119 -14.68 8.91 1.97
C ASN A 119 -14.86 7.38 1.96
N LEU A 120 -13.88 6.66 1.43
CA LEU A 120 -13.83 5.19 1.45
C LEU A 120 -13.79 4.64 2.89
N ALA A 121 -12.97 5.24 3.77
CA ALA A 121 -12.89 4.84 5.17
C ALA A 121 -14.22 5.03 5.89
N ARG A 122 -14.89 6.18 5.71
CA ARG A 122 -16.24 6.43 6.28
C ARG A 122 -17.25 5.41 5.77
N GLN A 123 -17.23 5.09 4.48
CA GLN A 123 -18.10 4.06 3.93
C GLN A 123 -17.85 2.71 4.60
N ARG A 124 -16.59 2.26 4.67
CA ARG A 124 -16.25 0.98 5.28
C ARG A 124 -16.63 0.92 6.76
N LEU A 125 -16.44 2.01 7.50
CA LEU A 125 -16.85 2.11 8.91
C LEU A 125 -18.37 1.95 9.05
N ARG A 126 -19.17 2.59 8.19
CA ARG A 126 -20.63 2.40 8.17
C ARG A 126 -21.03 0.96 7.84
N GLU A 127 -20.39 0.33 6.85
CA GLU A 127 -20.64 -1.09 6.51
C GLU A 127 -20.34 -2.02 7.69
N LEU A 128 -19.35 -1.67 8.51
CA LEU A 128 -19.01 -2.38 9.74
C LEU A 128 -19.94 -2.04 10.91
N GLY A 129 -20.89 -1.11 10.76
CA GLY A 129 -21.77 -0.65 11.83
C GLY A 129 -21.05 0.13 12.93
N VAL A 130 -19.99 0.88 12.57
CA VAL A 130 -19.24 1.71 13.52
C VAL A 130 -19.17 3.16 13.03
N ASP A 131 -19.25 4.10 13.98
CA ASP A 131 -19.11 5.51 13.65
C ASP A 131 -17.68 5.86 13.27
N ALA A 132 -17.55 6.81 12.34
CA ALA A 132 -16.26 7.30 11.86
C ALA A 132 -15.47 8.10 12.91
N GLY A 133 -16.11 8.43 14.04
CA GLY A 133 -15.58 9.34 15.06
C GLY A 133 -16.00 10.77 14.76
#